data_AF-A0A2V2BW02-F1
#
_entry.id   AF-A0A2V2BW02-F1
#
_cell.length_a   1.000
_cell.length_b   1.000
_cell.length_c   1.000
_cell.angle_alpha   90.00
_cell.angle_beta   90.00
_cell.angle_gamma   90.00
#
_symmetry.space_group_name_H-M   'P 1'
#
loop_
_entity.id
_entity.type
_entity.pdbx_description
1 polymer ?
#
loop_
_entity_poly.entity_id
_entity_poly.type
_entity_poly.pdbx_seq_one_letter_code
_entity_poly.pdbx_strand_id
1 'polypeptide(L)'
;MKADICFFFRLASFAAAVFASSKFAFAIPDSPLSGEYDLTGSESVGNTWGGTYQIGESGVLNISGGGILTVTYGQNEWGTLTNNGVINIGAKDSAGTLIVDSPNSFTSGWAAVVGGSGTVNIGEMGSLTFTGYIPSYWGVSVHIGNMDLAGSVSVIPSAGVDSYFRVDNLTVHENGSFDSGAMHLSAQNGVWDIYGGGISAPKLRVASGEMTVNLRGENLLENLRVVSIDSNTGTTVKMNVFADNIIQNLEFNANSVMEFSISNGSRLIINNFSTKDNNNVWQAENVEAVFYDYSNGSFFIGNSDYWIEDNRLYIPAADTYVTLTAYDGEGGLLSGEWSFEWNAQLNLNELVLTVPEPAAFAAALGAFALAFALRGRAGR
;
A
#
# COMPACT_ATOMS: atom_id res chain seq x y z
N MET A 1 -16.83 24.70 16.08
CA MET A 1 -16.30 25.38 14.88
C MET A 1 -14.97 24.71 14.57
N LYS A 2 -15.04 23.55 13.88
CA LYS A 2 -13.87 22.74 13.52
C LYS A 2 -13.39 23.29 12.18
N ALA A 3 -12.14 23.73 12.10
CA ALA A 3 -11.54 24.14 10.84
C ALA A 3 -11.34 22.88 9.98
N ASP A 4 -11.86 22.91 8.75
CA ASP A 4 -11.69 21.87 7.75
C ASP A 4 -10.21 21.80 7.32
N ILE A 5 -9.49 20.82 7.89
CA ILE A 5 -8.09 20.50 7.58
C ILE A 5 -7.95 19.96 6.14
N CYS A 6 -9.04 19.48 5.53
CA CYS A 6 -9.06 18.97 4.15
C CYS A 6 -8.84 20.05 3.07
N PHE A 7 -8.91 21.34 3.40
CA PHE A 7 -8.78 22.41 2.39
C PHE A 7 -7.34 22.87 2.13
N PHE A 8 -6.35 22.46 2.94
CA PHE A 8 -4.94 22.82 2.75
C PHE A 8 -4.16 21.89 1.81
N PHE A 9 -4.74 20.75 1.40
CA PHE A 9 -4.06 19.76 0.55
C PHE A 9 -4.05 20.09 -0.96
N ARG A 10 -4.48 21.30 -1.37
CA ARG A 10 -4.56 21.66 -2.80
C ARG A 10 -3.64 22.80 -3.26
N LEU A 11 -2.75 23.30 -2.40
CA LEU A 11 -1.95 24.48 -2.76
C LEU A 11 -0.49 24.40 -2.28
N ALA A 12 0.28 23.44 -2.80
CA ALA A 12 1.75 23.50 -2.75
C ALA A 12 2.44 22.76 -3.92
N SER A 13 1.87 22.82 -5.13
CA SER A 13 2.58 22.36 -6.34
C SER A 13 2.79 23.53 -7.29
N PHE A 14 3.65 24.46 -6.88
CA PHE A 14 4.28 25.40 -7.80
C PHE A 14 5.77 25.46 -7.44
N ALA A 15 6.52 24.47 -7.91
CA ALA A 15 7.95 24.67 -8.11
C ALA A 15 8.08 25.68 -9.26
N ALA A 16 8.23 26.96 -8.89
CA ALA A 16 8.64 27.99 -9.83
C ALA A 16 9.97 27.55 -10.45
N ALA A 17 9.99 27.39 -11.77
CA ALA A 17 11.20 27.19 -12.55
C ALA A 17 12.13 28.40 -12.35
N VAL A 18 13.04 28.29 -11.36
CA VAL A 18 14.15 29.23 -11.24
C VAL A 18 15.18 28.80 -12.26
N PHE A 19 15.20 29.48 -13.41
CA PHE A 19 16.26 29.35 -14.40
C PHE A 19 17.58 29.84 -13.79
N ALA A 20 18.36 28.92 -13.22
CA ALA A 20 19.77 29.14 -12.96
C ALA A 20 20.53 28.90 -14.27
N SER A 21 21.33 29.89 -14.69
CA SER A 21 22.18 29.85 -15.87
C SER A 21 23.09 28.62 -15.87
N SER A 22 23.01 27.80 -16.93
CA SER A 22 23.75 26.55 -17.10
C SER A 22 25.26 26.75 -17.09
N LYS A 23 25.95 26.11 -16.14
CA LYS A 23 27.31 25.60 -16.37
C LYS A 23 27.18 24.46 -17.38
N PHE A 24 28.15 24.34 -18.30
CA PHE A 24 28.23 23.34 -19.38
C PHE A 24 27.39 22.08 -19.14
N ALA A 25 26.21 22.00 -19.76
CA ALA A 25 25.42 20.78 -19.79
C ALA A 25 26.08 19.85 -20.82
N PHE A 26 26.72 18.78 -20.35
CA PHE A 26 27.08 17.65 -21.21
C PHE A 26 25.80 16.89 -21.51
N ALA A 27 25.52 16.58 -22.79
CA ALA A 27 24.40 15.75 -23.18
C ALA A 27 24.36 14.44 -22.37
N ILE A 28 23.15 14.01 -22.00
CA ILE A 28 22.93 12.75 -21.29
C ILE A 28 23.74 11.61 -21.95
N PRO A 29 24.42 10.75 -21.18
CA PRO A 29 25.19 9.66 -21.75
C PRO A 29 24.34 8.70 -22.57
N ASP A 30 24.97 8.02 -23.52
CA ASP A 30 24.32 7.00 -24.34
C ASP A 30 23.71 5.88 -23.49
N SER A 31 22.59 5.34 -23.98
CA SER A 31 21.90 4.19 -23.38
C SER A 31 22.64 2.88 -23.71
N PRO A 32 22.92 1.99 -22.73
CA PRO A 32 22.58 2.11 -21.32
C PRO A 32 23.57 2.98 -20.54
N LEU A 33 23.06 3.81 -19.62
CA LEU A 33 23.87 4.47 -18.60
C LEU A 33 24.46 3.40 -17.68
N SER A 34 25.79 3.26 -17.71
CA SER A 34 26.53 2.20 -17.01
C SER A 34 27.46 2.73 -15.91
N GLY A 35 27.53 4.06 -15.73
CA GLY A 35 28.26 4.72 -14.67
C GLY A 35 27.42 5.82 -14.02
N GLU A 36 28.09 6.69 -13.27
CA GLU A 36 27.44 7.83 -12.62
C GLU A 36 27.34 9.04 -13.56
N TYR A 37 26.20 9.72 -13.53
CA TYR A 37 25.97 10.96 -14.27
C TYR A 37 25.17 11.96 -13.46
N ASP A 38 25.72 13.17 -13.32
CA ASP A 38 25.11 14.30 -12.61
C ASP A 38 24.42 15.26 -13.58
N LEU A 39 23.09 15.18 -13.62
CA LEU A 39 22.24 16.12 -14.33
C LEU A 39 21.95 17.35 -13.46
N THR A 40 22.58 18.47 -13.81
CA THR A 40 22.35 19.78 -13.17
C THR A 40 21.65 20.82 -14.07
N GLY A 41 21.45 20.47 -15.34
CA GLY A 41 20.71 21.27 -16.32
C GLY A 41 19.40 20.61 -16.73
N SER A 42 18.86 20.98 -17.90
CA SER A 42 17.67 20.36 -18.45
C SER A 42 18.00 19.49 -19.65
N GLU A 43 17.51 18.25 -19.64
CA GLU A 43 17.71 17.27 -20.71
C GLU A 43 16.44 16.48 -21.00
N SER A 44 16.40 15.85 -22.17
CA SER A 44 15.30 15.00 -22.60
C SER A 44 15.80 13.68 -23.17
N VAL A 45 15.09 12.60 -22.85
CA VAL A 45 15.27 11.27 -23.45
C VAL A 45 13.94 10.71 -23.93
N GLY A 46 14.02 9.62 -24.69
CA GLY A 46 12.87 9.03 -25.36
C GLY A 46 12.49 9.84 -26.60
N ASN A 47 11.52 9.32 -27.34
CA ASN A 47 10.83 10.05 -28.39
C ASN A 47 9.48 9.36 -28.67
N THR A 48 8.59 10.04 -29.39
CA THR A 48 7.24 9.55 -29.69
C THR A 48 7.19 8.38 -30.67
N TRP A 49 8.31 8.05 -31.33
CA TRP A 49 8.41 7.06 -32.40
C TRP A 49 9.15 5.78 -31.97
N GLY A 50 9.68 5.73 -30.76
CA GLY A 50 10.38 4.56 -30.21
C GLY A 50 11.76 4.84 -29.62
N GLY A 51 12.27 3.89 -28.85
CA GLY A 51 13.55 4.01 -28.16
C GLY A 51 13.40 3.92 -26.64
N THR A 52 14.27 3.13 -26.04
CA THR A 52 14.35 2.94 -24.58
C THR A 52 15.63 3.57 -24.07
N TYR A 53 15.50 4.53 -23.15
CA TYR A 53 16.64 4.93 -22.34
C TYR A 53 16.78 3.96 -21.18
N GLN A 54 17.96 3.36 -21.03
CA GLN A 54 18.22 2.35 -20.01
C GLN A 54 19.22 2.89 -19.01
N ILE A 55 18.90 2.75 -17.73
CA ILE A 55 19.86 2.86 -16.64
C ILE A 55 20.23 1.44 -16.27
N GLY A 56 21.46 1.04 -16.61
CA GLY A 56 21.97 -0.30 -16.35
C GLY A 56 22.15 -0.55 -14.85
N GLU A 57 22.42 -1.80 -14.48
CA GLU A 57 22.56 -2.21 -13.07
C GLU A 57 23.63 -1.43 -12.30
N SER A 58 24.70 -1.00 -12.97
CA SER A 58 25.77 -0.15 -12.40
C SER A 58 25.55 1.35 -12.64
N GLY A 59 24.49 1.73 -13.35
CA GLY A 59 24.18 3.11 -13.69
C GLY A 59 23.61 3.87 -12.50
N VAL A 60 24.08 5.11 -12.31
CA VAL A 60 23.56 6.03 -11.30
C VAL A 60 23.27 7.36 -11.98
N LEU A 61 22.00 7.77 -11.97
CA LEU A 61 21.57 9.07 -12.47
C LEU A 61 21.22 9.98 -11.29
N ASN A 62 21.96 11.07 -11.12
CA ASN A 62 21.69 12.08 -10.11
C ASN A 62 21.07 13.32 -10.77
N ILE A 63 19.82 13.64 -10.45
CA ILE A 63 19.15 14.86 -10.89
C ILE A 63 19.16 15.85 -9.73
N SER A 64 19.98 16.90 -9.82
CA SER A 64 20.26 17.81 -8.70
C SER A 64 20.51 19.25 -9.15
N GLY A 65 20.67 20.20 -8.23
CA GLY A 65 20.98 21.60 -8.54
C GLY A 65 19.90 22.34 -9.34
N GLY A 66 18.65 21.86 -9.31
CA GLY A 66 17.57 22.33 -10.18
C GLY A 66 17.51 21.62 -11.54
N GLY A 67 18.25 20.53 -11.71
CA GLY A 67 18.25 19.71 -12.92
C GLY A 67 16.89 19.10 -13.22
N ILE A 68 16.60 18.93 -14.51
CA ILE A 68 15.33 18.40 -15.01
C ILE A 68 15.60 17.37 -16.10
N LEU A 69 15.19 16.12 -15.88
CA LEU A 69 15.10 15.13 -16.95
C LEU A 69 13.65 15.01 -17.42
N THR A 70 13.41 15.15 -18.72
CA THR A 70 12.12 14.85 -19.34
C THR A 70 12.20 13.57 -20.16
N VAL A 71 11.38 12.58 -19.84
CA VAL A 71 11.23 11.33 -20.59
C VAL A 71 9.96 11.44 -21.42
N THR A 72 10.09 11.53 -22.75
CA THR A 72 8.95 11.65 -23.65
C THR A 72 8.64 10.34 -24.35
N TYR A 73 7.36 9.95 -24.37
CA TYR A 73 6.89 8.74 -25.03
C TYR A 73 5.65 8.98 -25.93
N GLY A 74 5.43 8.09 -26.88
CA GLY A 74 4.28 8.12 -27.80
C GLY A 74 3.77 6.73 -28.18
N GLN A 75 4.20 5.70 -27.46
CA GLN A 75 3.82 4.30 -27.61
C GLN A 75 4.10 3.54 -26.29
N ASN A 76 3.53 2.35 -26.11
CA ASN A 76 3.87 1.42 -25.03
C ASN A 76 3.85 -0.06 -25.48
N GLU A 77 4.35 -0.33 -26.67
CA GLU A 77 4.73 -1.66 -27.14
C GLU A 77 6.04 -2.14 -26.47
N TRP A 78 6.91 -1.21 -26.10
CA TRP A 78 8.10 -1.41 -25.25
C TRP A 78 8.27 -0.22 -24.29
N GLY A 79 9.07 -0.41 -23.23
CA GLY A 79 9.35 0.64 -22.26
C GLY A 79 10.16 1.79 -22.84
N THR A 80 9.87 3.01 -22.39
CA THR A 80 10.60 4.23 -22.79
C THR A 80 11.75 4.53 -21.84
N LEU A 81 11.56 4.28 -20.55
CA LEU A 81 12.62 4.29 -19.54
C LEU A 81 12.67 2.93 -18.85
N THR A 82 13.84 2.30 -18.85
CA THR A 82 14.10 1.11 -18.03
C THR A 82 15.15 1.43 -16.98
N ASN A 83 14.80 1.30 -15.71
CA ASN A 83 15.72 1.51 -14.60
C ASN A 83 16.07 0.20 -13.91
N ASN A 84 17.30 -0.26 -14.08
CA ASN A 84 17.86 -1.40 -13.34
C ASN A 84 18.94 -0.96 -12.35
N GLY A 85 19.35 0.32 -12.37
CA GLY A 85 20.34 0.90 -11.47
C GLY A 85 19.68 1.81 -10.43
N VAL A 86 20.20 3.03 -10.27
CA VAL A 86 19.72 4.02 -9.29
C VAL A 86 19.41 5.35 -9.98
N ILE A 87 18.24 5.92 -9.66
CA ILE A 87 17.89 7.30 -9.97
C ILE A 87 17.74 8.06 -8.66
N ASN A 88 18.53 9.11 -8.46
CA ASN A 88 18.39 10.04 -7.36
C ASN A 88 17.78 11.35 -7.87
N ILE A 89 16.66 11.77 -7.29
CA ILE A 89 15.91 12.95 -7.70
C ILE A 89 15.90 13.93 -6.53
N GLY A 90 16.70 14.98 -6.65
CA GLY A 90 16.86 15.98 -5.61
C GLY A 90 17.47 15.42 -4.31
N ALA A 91 17.66 16.33 -3.36
CA ALA A 91 18.11 16.08 -2.00
C ALA A 91 17.43 17.08 -1.06
N LYS A 92 17.82 17.11 0.20
CA LYS A 92 17.26 18.03 1.21
C LYS A 92 17.41 19.51 0.85
N ASP A 93 18.53 19.86 0.23
CA ASP A 93 18.96 21.23 -0.06
C ASP A 93 19.20 21.48 -1.56
N SER A 94 18.79 20.54 -2.41
CA SER A 94 19.04 20.58 -3.84
C SER A 94 17.84 20.04 -4.60
N ALA A 95 17.18 20.89 -5.37
CA ALA A 95 16.06 20.48 -6.21
C ALA A 95 16.50 19.53 -7.33
N GLY A 96 15.60 18.63 -7.72
CA GLY A 96 15.74 17.78 -8.90
C GLY A 96 14.37 17.35 -9.39
N THR A 97 14.21 17.19 -10.70
CA THR A 97 12.91 16.84 -11.28
C THR A 97 13.03 15.81 -12.39
N LEU A 98 12.24 14.74 -12.29
CA LEU A 98 12.01 13.80 -13.38
C LEU A 98 10.57 13.95 -13.86
N ILE A 99 10.39 14.28 -15.13
CA ILE A 99 9.09 14.39 -15.79
C ILE A 99 8.97 13.24 -16.79
N VAL A 100 7.89 12.49 -16.71
CA VAL A 100 7.53 11.46 -17.70
C VAL A 100 6.25 11.93 -18.38
N ASP A 101 6.35 12.27 -19.66
CA ASP A 101 5.29 12.96 -20.39
C ASP A 101 4.97 12.28 -21.72
N SER A 102 3.68 12.22 -22.05
CA SER A 102 3.24 11.96 -23.41
C SER A 102 2.36 13.09 -23.93
N PRO A 103 2.85 13.87 -24.92
CA PRO A 103 2.12 15.03 -25.41
C PRO A 103 0.88 14.65 -26.24
N ASN A 104 0.78 13.41 -26.72
CA ASN A 104 -0.29 12.96 -27.60
C ASN A 104 -0.83 11.60 -27.14
N SER A 105 -2.12 11.35 -27.38
CA SER A 105 -2.67 10.01 -27.19
C SER A 105 -2.20 9.05 -28.29
N PHE A 106 -2.17 7.77 -27.94
CA PHE A 106 -1.82 6.69 -28.84
C PHE A 106 -2.53 5.40 -28.42
N THR A 107 -2.62 4.43 -29.34
CA THR A 107 -3.21 3.12 -29.04
C THR A 107 -2.39 2.39 -28.00
N SER A 108 -3.02 1.95 -26.92
CA SER A 108 -2.36 1.20 -25.84
C SER A 108 -1.81 -0.14 -26.35
N GLY A 109 -0.50 -0.31 -26.26
CA GLY A 109 0.16 -1.60 -26.10
C GLY A 109 0.08 -2.10 -24.65
N TRP A 110 0.91 -3.10 -24.32
CA TRP A 110 0.86 -3.81 -23.03
C TRP A 110 2.12 -3.65 -22.17
N ALA A 111 3.16 -2.95 -22.67
CA ALA A 111 4.38 -2.71 -21.91
C ALA A 111 4.21 -1.51 -20.97
N ALA A 112 4.90 -1.54 -19.84
CA ALA A 112 5.04 -0.38 -18.98
C ALA A 112 5.88 0.69 -19.69
N VAL A 113 5.47 1.96 -19.60
CA VAL A 113 6.21 3.09 -20.18
C VAL A 113 7.50 3.33 -19.40
N VAL A 114 7.43 3.21 -18.08
CA VAL A 114 8.57 3.18 -17.17
C VAL A 114 8.56 1.85 -16.46
N GLY A 115 9.69 1.14 -16.46
CA GLY A 115 9.80 -0.18 -15.85
C GLY A 115 11.18 -0.48 -15.30
N GLY A 116 11.28 -1.51 -14.46
CA GLY A 116 12.56 -2.07 -14.03
C GLY A 116 12.65 -2.27 -12.52
N SER A 117 13.59 -3.12 -12.11
CA SER A 117 13.80 -3.51 -10.71
C SER A 117 14.72 -2.56 -9.93
N GLY A 118 15.19 -1.48 -10.57
CA GLY A 118 16.10 -0.50 -9.98
C GLY A 118 15.48 0.31 -8.85
N THR A 119 16.29 1.21 -8.31
CA THR A 119 15.92 2.09 -7.19
C THR A 119 15.66 3.51 -7.68
N VAL A 120 14.63 4.15 -7.15
CA VAL A 120 14.32 5.57 -7.33
C VAL A 120 14.25 6.22 -5.96
N ASN A 121 15.22 7.08 -5.66
CA ASN A 121 15.27 7.87 -4.44
C ASN A 121 14.80 9.30 -4.76
N ILE A 122 13.84 9.80 -4.00
CA ILE A 122 13.26 11.13 -4.19
C ILE A 122 13.50 11.90 -2.90
N GLY A 123 14.52 12.76 -2.89
CA GLY A 123 14.87 13.58 -1.72
C GLY A 123 13.81 14.63 -1.41
N GLU A 124 13.91 15.33 -0.27
CA GLU A 124 12.87 16.29 0.20
C GLU A 124 12.54 17.39 -0.84
N MET A 125 13.50 17.84 -1.67
CA MET A 125 13.26 18.78 -2.78
C MET A 125 13.17 18.10 -4.17
N GLY A 126 13.00 16.78 -4.20
CA GLY A 126 12.85 15.97 -5.39
C GLY A 126 11.39 15.87 -5.85
N SER A 127 11.18 15.85 -7.17
CA SER A 127 9.86 15.64 -7.75
C SER A 127 9.90 14.64 -8.90
N LEU A 128 9.05 13.62 -8.85
CA LEU A 128 8.74 12.70 -9.94
C LEU A 128 7.31 12.94 -10.42
N THR A 129 7.16 13.35 -11.68
CA THR A 129 5.86 13.70 -12.24
C THR A 129 5.56 12.88 -13.49
N PHE A 130 4.40 12.23 -13.51
CA PHE A 130 3.83 11.63 -14.71
C PHE A 130 2.71 12.53 -15.22
N THR A 131 2.77 12.93 -16.49
CA THR A 131 1.75 13.83 -17.06
C THR A 131 1.48 13.54 -18.54
N GLY A 132 0.53 14.27 -19.12
CA GLY A 132 0.05 14.03 -20.47
C GLY A 132 -0.81 12.76 -20.57
N TYR A 133 -0.75 12.08 -21.71
CA TYR A 133 -1.50 10.85 -21.94
C TYR A 133 -0.84 9.64 -21.28
N ILE A 134 -1.53 8.99 -20.35
CA ILE A 134 -1.11 7.69 -19.79
C ILE A 134 -1.96 6.59 -20.44
N PRO A 135 -1.36 5.53 -21.01
CA PRO A 135 -2.12 4.45 -21.61
C PRO A 135 -3.06 3.82 -20.58
N SER A 136 -4.34 3.73 -20.95
CA SER A 136 -5.40 3.17 -20.11
C SER A 136 -5.71 1.74 -20.54
N TYR A 137 -5.29 0.76 -19.75
CA TYR A 137 -5.54 -0.66 -19.97
C TYR A 137 -5.36 -1.43 -18.66
N TRP A 138 -5.98 -2.60 -18.54
CA TRP A 138 -5.89 -3.43 -17.35
C TRP A 138 -4.49 -4.08 -17.18
N GLY A 139 -3.51 -3.26 -16.82
CA GLY A 139 -2.11 -3.63 -16.74
C GLY A 139 -1.25 -2.50 -16.18
N VAL A 140 0.05 -2.79 -16.06
CA VAL A 140 1.00 -1.91 -15.38
C VAL A 140 1.60 -0.94 -16.39
N SER A 141 1.28 0.35 -16.25
CA SER A 141 1.85 1.42 -17.09
C SER A 141 3.16 1.96 -16.50
N VAL A 142 3.36 1.83 -15.18
CA VAL A 142 4.57 2.23 -14.47
C VAL A 142 4.96 1.14 -13.49
N HIS A 143 6.21 0.66 -13.55
CA HIS A 143 6.79 -0.27 -12.59
C HIS A 143 8.11 0.27 -12.06
N ILE A 144 8.19 0.35 -10.73
CA ILE A 144 9.42 0.68 -10.00
C ILE A 144 9.69 -0.42 -8.99
N GLY A 145 10.89 -1.00 -9.01
CA GLY A 145 11.28 -2.02 -8.03
C GLY A 145 11.34 -1.45 -6.62
N ASN A 146 12.20 -0.45 -6.40
CA ASN A 146 12.39 0.15 -5.08
C ASN A 146 12.18 1.66 -5.16
N MET A 147 11.35 2.22 -4.29
CA MET A 147 11.12 3.65 -4.18
C MET A 147 11.33 4.13 -2.75
N ASP A 148 12.21 5.11 -2.59
CA ASP A 148 12.43 5.82 -1.32
C ASP A 148 11.97 7.27 -1.48
N LEU A 149 10.89 7.65 -0.80
CA LEU A 149 10.13 8.87 -1.07
C LEU A 149 10.15 9.82 0.12
N ALA A 150 10.98 10.85 0.05
CA ALA A 150 10.98 12.01 0.95
C ALA A 150 10.44 13.29 0.31
N GLY A 151 10.46 13.38 -1.03
CA GLY A 151 9.84 14.45 -1.82
C GLY A 151 8.46 14.09 -2.35
N SER A 152 8.18 14.37 -3.62
CA SER A 152 6.84 14.16 -4.20
C SER A 152 6.81 13.26 -5.43
N VAL A 153 5.80 12.39 -5.49
CA VAL A 153 5.31 11.73 -6.71
C VAL A 153 3.93 12.30 -7.05
N SER A 154 3.72 12.67 -8.32
CA SER A 154 2.43 13.16 -8.81
C SER A 154 2.10 12.58 -10.17
N VAL A 155 0.88 12.06 -10.32
CA VAL A 155 0.36 11.53 -11.59
C VAL A 155 -0.83 12.38 -12.03
N ILE A 156 -0.64 13.12 -13.12
CA ILE A 156 -1.56 14.14 -13.62
C ILE A 156 -1.92 13.81 -15.07
N PRO A 157 -2.79 12.82 -15.31
CA PRO A 157 -3.14 12.40 -16.65
C PRO A 157 -4.07 13.43 -17.33
N SER A 158 -3.97 13.52 -18.65
CA SER A 158 -4.82 14.39 -19.48
C SER A 158 -6.28 13.90 -19.60
N ALA A 159 -6.55 12.65 -19.22
CA ALA A 159 -7.86 12.01 -19.22
C ALA A 159 -7.93 10.95 -18.09
N GLY A 160 -9.08 10.29 -17.94
CA GLY A 160 -9.20 9.14 -17.02
C GLY A 160 -8.26 8.00 -17.43
N VAL A 161 -7.70 7.31 -16.43
CA VAL A 161 -6.74 6.21 -16.60
C VAL A 161 -7.19 5.03 -15.76
N ASP A 162 -7.33 3.87 -16.38
CA ASP A 162 -7.60 2.58 -15.73
C ASP A 162 -6.38 1.67 -15.90
N SER A 163 -5.27 2.04 -15.26
CA SER A 163 -3.98 1.35 -15.30
C SER A 163 -3.29 1.40 -13.93
N TYR A 164 -2.21 0.63 -13.79
CA TYR A 164 -1.51 0.47 -12.51
C TYR A 164 -0.14 1.13 -12.46
N PHE A 165 0.12 1.83 -11.36
CA PHE A 165 1.43 2.22 -10.88
C PHE A 165 1.89 1.17 -9.86
N ARG A 166 2.83 0.33 -10.27
CA ARG A 166 3.38 -0.72 -9.44
C ARG A 166 4.65 -0.28 -8.76
N VAL A 167 4.71 -0.45 -7.44
CA VAL A 167 5.93 -0.31 -6.63
C VAL A 167 6.09 -1.58 -5.80
N ASP A 168 7.21 -2.29 -5.95
CA ASP A 168 7.43 -3.53 -5.19
C ASP A 168 7.79 -3.21 -3.74
N ASN A 169 8.85 -2.42 -3.52
CA ASN A 169 9.24 -1.93 -2.20
C ASN A 169 9.12 -0.41 -2.13
N LEU A 170 8.37 0.09 -1.17
CA LEU A 170 8.09 1.52 -1.02
C LEU A 170 8.45 1.98 0.40
N THR A 171 9.23 3.04 0.52
CA THR A 171 9.36 3.79 1.76
C THR A 171 8.83 5.20 1.55
N VAL A 172 7.87 5.63 2.36
CA VAL A 172 7.37 7.01 2.37
C VAL A 172 7.77 7.65 3.69
N HIS A 173 8.67 8.63 3.64
CA HIS A 173 9.11 9.39 4.81
C HIS A 173 8.05 10.38 5.27
N GLU A 174 8.26 10.99 6.44
CA GLU A 174 7.27 11.88 7.08
C GLU A 174 6.76 13.02 6.17
N ASN A 175 7.62 13.56 5.31
CA ASN A 175 7.31 14.65 4.38
C ASN A 175 7.07 14.16 2.93
N GLY A 176 7.19 12.86 2.68
CA GLY A 176 7.02 12.28 1.36
C GLY A 176 5.55 12.25 0.94
N SER A 177 5.23 12.59 -0.30
CA SER A 177 3.84 12.59 -0.80
C SER A 177 3.71 11.75 -2.05
N PHE A 178 2.83 10.75 -2.04
CA PHE A 178 2.47 9.97 -3.22
C PHE A 178 1.02 10.26 -3.62
N ASP A 179 0.84 10.98 -4.73
CA ASP A 179 -0.47 11.16 -5.37
C ASP A 179 -0.50 10.53 -6.76
N SER A 180 -1.23 9.41 -6.89
CA SER A 180 -1.41 8.74 -8.18
C SER A 180 -2.57 9.31 -8.99
N GLY A 181 -3.26 10.34 -8.51
CA GLY A 181 -4.37 10.97 -9.20
C GLY A 181 -5.48 9.97 -9.51
N ALA A 182 -5.73 9.75 -10.81
CA ALA A 182 -6.73 8.77 -11.28
C ALA A 182 -6.18 7.34 -11.44
N MET A 183 -4.86 7.16 -11.43
CA MET A 183 -4.21 5.88 -11.68
C MET A 183 -4.23 5.00 -10.42
N HIS A 184 -4.41 3.69 -10.55
CA HIS A 184 -4.43 2.77 -9.42
C HIS A 184 -3.01 2.43 -8.97
N LEU A 185 -2.81 2.19 -7.67
CA LEU A 185 -1.59 1.58 -7.17
C LEU A 185 -1.70 0.07 -7.24
N SER A 186 -0.57 -0.59 -7.47
CA SER A 186 -0.48 -2.04 -7.39
C SER A 186 0.77 -2.50 -6.69
N ALA A 187 0.66 -3.65 -6.02
CA ALA A 187 1.77 -4.39 -5.46
C ALA A 187 1.66 -5.87 -5.86
N GLN A 188 2.83 -6.49 -6.01
CA GLN A 188 2.98 -7.93 -6.18
C GLN A 188 4.19 -8.36 -5.37
N ASN A 189 3.93 -8.87 -4.17
CA ASN A 189 4.92 -8.97 -3.10
C ASN A 189 5.46 -7.62 -2.63
N GLY A 190 6.36 -7.67 -1.64
CA GLY A 190 7.21 -6.55 -1.24
C GLY A 190 6.78 -5.90 0.08
N VAL A 191 7.57 -4.92 0.51
CA VAL A 191 7.39 -4.24 1.80
C VAL A 191 7.19 -2.75 1.58
N TRP A 192 6.11 -2.23 2.15
CA TRP A 192 5.78 -0.81 2.16
C TRP A 192 5.92 -0.27 3.58
N ASP A 193 6.87 0.63 3.80
CA ASP A 193 7.10 1.35 5.05
C ASP A 193 6.62 2.80 4.93
N ILE A 194 5.55 3.15 5.63
CA ILE A 194 4.91 4.46 5.51
C ILE A 194 5.01 5.16 6.86
N TYR A 195 5.81 6.23 6.93
CA TYR A 195 6.07 7.01 8.15
C TYR A 195 5.19 8.26 8.24
N GLY A 196 4.88 8.90 7.11
CA GLY A 196 4.01 10.08 7.07
C GLY A 196 3.66 10.49 5.64
N GLY A 197 3.07 11.68 5.49
CA GLY A 197 2.63 12.29 4.23
C GLY A 197 1.49 11.58 3.47
N GLY A 198 1.23 10.32 3.79
CA GLY A 198 0.09 9.54 3.31
C GLY A 198 0.21 9.14 1.84
N ILE A 199 -0.72 8.29 1.42
CA ILE A 199 -0.85 7.86 0.03
C ILE A 199 -2.25 8.21 -0.48
N SER A 200 -2.31 8.95 -1.58
CA SER A 200 -3.55 9.29 -2.29
C SER A 200 -3.65 8.49 -3.57
N ALA A 201 -4.65 7.61 -3.65
CA ALA A 201 -4.96 6.84 -4.84
C ALA A 201 -6.40 6.32 -4.81
N PRO A 202 -7.02 6.07 -5.98
CA PRO A 202 -8.36 5.49 -6.03
C PRO A 202 -8.40 4.05 -5.51
N LYS A 203 -7.29 3.32 -5.61
CA LYS A 203 -7.19 1.92 -5.17
C LYS A 203 -5.72 1.52 -4.96
N LEU A 204 -5.45 0.74 -3.92
CA LEU A 204 -4.29 -0.14 -3.83
C LEU A 204 -4.74 -1.57 -4.17
N ARG A 205 -4.18 -2.15 -5.22
CA ARG A 205 -4.43 -3.53 -5.65
C ARG A 205 -3.26 -4.44 -5.32
N VAL A 206 -3.44 -5.39 -4.41
CA VAL A 206 -2.51 -6.49 -4.19
C VAL A 206 -2.88 -7.61 -5.15
N ALA A 207 -2.14 -7.69 -6.25
CA ALA A 207 -2.51 -8.53 -7.39
C ALA A 207 -2.08 -10.00 -7.24
N SER A 208 -1.09 -10.28 -6.40
CA SER A 208 -0.63 -11.63 -6.06
C SER A 208 0.48 -11.58 -4.99
N GLY A 209 0.78 -12.73 -4.39
CA GLY A 209 1.96 -12.93 -3.56
C GLY A 209 1.79 -12.48 -2.10
N GLU A 210 2.88 -12.10 -1.45
CA GLU A 210 2.92 -11.70 -0.04
C GLU A 210 3.36 -10.24 0.11
N MET A 211 2.43 -9.36 0.47
CA MET A 211 2.70 -7.94 0.69
C MET A 211 2.71 -7.63 2.18
N THR A 212 3.68 -6.83 2.63
CA THR A 212 3.67 -6.24 3.97
C THR A 212 3.49 -4.72 3.88
N VAL A 213 2.59 -4.17 4.69
CA VAL A 213 2.38 -2.73 4.86
C VAL A 213 2.62 -2.37 6.33
N ASN A 214 3.64 -1.55 6.57
CA ASN A 214 4.01 -1.01 7.87
C ASN A 214 3.47 0.42 7.99
N LEU A 215 2.41 0.60 8.77
CA LEU A 215 1.78 1.89 9.03
C LEU A 215 2.38 2.51 10.29
N ARG A 216 3.39 3.35 10.10
CA ARG A 216 4.23 3.89 11.20
C ARG A 216 3.76 5.25 11.74
N GLY A 217 2.75 5.84 11.11
CA GLY A 217 2.10 7.09 11.48
C GLY A 217 0.58 6.96 11.42
N GLU A 218 -0.13 8.04 11.74
CA GLU A 218 -1.59 8.05 11.81
C GLU A 218 -2.24 8.28 10.44
N ASN A 219 -3.38 7.63 10.19
CA ASN A 219 -4.26 7.85 9.02
C ASN A 219 -3.56 7.81 7.64
N LEU A 220 -2.51 7.00 7.50
CA LEU A 220 -1.65 6.98 6.33
C LEU A 220 -2.34 6.49 5.05
N LEU A 221 -3.41 5.72 5.19
CA LEU A 221 -4.22 5.17 4.11
C LEU A 221 -5.59 5.84 3.97
N GLU A 222 -5.85 6.96 4.66
CA GLU A 222 -7.19 7.58 4.68
C GLU A 222 -7.66 8.06 3.29
N ASN A 223 -6.70 8.43 2.44
CA ASN A 223 -6.92 8.92 1.08
C ASN A 223 -6.91 7.78 0.04
N LEU A 224 -6.76 6.53 0.48
CA LEU A 224 -7.07 5.36 -0.33
C LEU A 224 -8.56 5.04 -0.20
N ARG A 225 -9.26 5.06 -1.34
CA ARG A 225 -10.67 4.65 -1.35
C ARG A 225 -10.82 3.16 -1.07
N VAL A 226 -9.94 2.31 -1.62
CA VAL A 226 -10.03 0.84 -1.49
C VAL A 226 -8.63 0.22 -1.40
N VAL A 227 -8.43 -0.68 -0.44
CA VAL A 227 -7.37 -1.68 -0.45
C VAL A 227 -7.99 -3.01 -0.91
N SER A 228 -7.44 -3.59 -1.98
CA SER A 228 -8.04 -4.71 -2.71
C SER A 228 -7.07 -5.88 -2.78
N ILE A 229 -7.40 -6.97 -2.09
CA ILE A 229 -6.71 -8.27 -2.19
C ILE A 229 -7.36 -9.03 -3.34
N ASP A 230 -6.75 -8.92 -4.52
CA ASP A 230 -7.48 -9.11 -5.77
C ASP A 230 -7.43 -10.55 -6.30
N SER A 231 -6.31 -11.24 -6.08
CA SER A 231 -6.14 -12.60 -6.61
C SER A 231 -6.95 -13.63 -5.85
N ASN A 232 -7.54 -14.56 -6.59
CA ASN A 232 -8.24 -15.73 -6.05
C ASN A 232 -7.33 -16.97 -5.95
N THR A 233 -6.03 -16.87 -6.21
CA THR A 233 -5.10 -18.01 -6.25
C THR A 233 -4.27 -18.16 -4.97
N GLY A 234 -4.53 -17.35 -3.95
CA GLY A 234 -3.67 -17.23 -2.76
C GLY A 234 -2.94 -15.89 -2.78
N THR A 235 -3.25 -15.03 -1.81
CA THR A 235 -2.54 -13.75 -1.59
C THR A 235 -2.58 -13.41 -0.12
N THR A 236 -1.42 -13.05 0.42
CA THR A 236 -1.27 -12.65 1.82
C THR A 236 -1.00 -11.16 1.89
N VAL A 237 -1.76 -10.46 2.71
CA VAL A 237 -1.50 -9.05 3.05
C VAL A 237 -1.30 -8.95 4.54
N LYS A 238 -0.07 -8.59 4.92
CA LYS A 238 0.30 -8.28 6.29
C LYS A 238 0.25 -6.79 6.54
N MET A 239 -0.43 -6.38 7.60
CA MET A 239 -0.53 -5.00 8.05
C MET A 239 0.02 -4.90 9.47
N ASN A 240 1.16 -4.22 9.61
CA ASN A 240 1.73 -3.87 10.90
C ASN A 240 1.36 -2.42 11.21
N VAL A 241 0.55 -2.22 12.25
CA VAL A 241 -0.08 -0.94 12.60
C VAL A 241 0.57 -0.41 13.86
N PHE A 242 1.38 0.64 13.73
CA PHE A 242 2.10 1.24 14.85
C PHE A 242 1.40 2.48 15.43
N ALA A 243 0.47 3.07 14.70
CA ALA A 243 -0.36 4.19 15.13
C ALA A 243 -1.78 4.07 14.55
N ASP A 244 -2.72 4.91 15.01
CA ASP A 244 -4.12 4.82 14.63
C ASP A 244 -4.34 4.99 13.12
N ASN A 245 -5.01 4.03 12.48
CA ASN A 245 -5.28 4.06 11.06
C ASN A 245 -6.70 3.65 10.71
N ILE A 246 -7.21 4.25 9.64
CA ILE A 246 -8.52 3.96 9.07
C ILE A 246 -8.35 3.53 7.62
N ILE A 247 -8.98 2.42 7.26
CA ILE A 247 -9.14 1.98 5.88
C ILE A 247 -10.61 2.14 5.51
N GLN A 248 -10.87 2.88 4.42
CA GLN A 248 -12.24 3.15 3.98
C GLN A 248 -12.94 1.88 3.48
N ASN A 249 -12.27 1.12 2.62
CA ASN A 249 -12.76 -0.15 2.13
C ASN A 249 -11.60 -1.14 2.06
N LEU A 250 -11.74 -2.29 2.71
CA LEU A 250 -10.86 -3.44 2.54
C LEU A 250 -11.69 -4.52 1.85
N GLU A 251 -11.36 -4.81 0.60
CA GLU A 251 -12.00 -5.88 -0.19
C GLU A 251 -11.03 -7.04 -0.42
N PHE A 252 -11.54 -8.27 -0.40
CA PHE A 252 -10.73 -9.47 -0.60
C PHE A 252 -11.43 -10.52 -1.47
N ASN A 253 -10.64 -11.42 -2.07
CA ASN A 253 -11.10 -12.52 -2.89
C ASN A 253 -10.94 -13.87 -2.15
N ALA A 254 -11.38 -14.97 -2.75
CA ALA A 254 -11.16 -16.32 -2.19
C ALA A 254 -9.65 -16.62 -2.01
N ASN A 255 -9.32 -17.46 -1.04
CA ASN A 255 -7.94 -17.84 -0.69
C ASN A 255 -7.07 -16.66 -0.20
N SER A 256 -7.69 -15.56 0.27
CA SER A 256 -6.96 -14.43 0.83
C SER A 256 -6.60 -14.67 2.30
N VAL A 257 -5.37 -14.32 2.68
CA VAL A 257 -4.93 -14.28 4.08
C VAL A 257 -4.62 -12.84 4.45
N MET A 258 -5.28 -12.34 5.49
CA MET A 258 -5.06 -11.02 6.05
C MET A 258 -4.38 -11.17 7.40
N GLU A 259 -3.16 -10.67 7.52
CA GLU A 259 -2.41 -10.70 8.77
C GLU A 259 -2.37 -9.31 9.40
N PHE A 260 -2.69 -9.21 10.69
CA PHE A 260 -2.71 -7.96 11.42
C PHE A 260 -1.81 -8.06 12.65
N SER A 261 -0.90 -7.10 12.81
CA SER A 261 -0.18 -6.86 14.06
C SER A 261 -0.42 -5.41 14.45
N ILE A 262 -1.11 -5.18 15.58
CA ILE A 262 -1.51 -3.83 16.01
C ILE A 262 -0.78 -3.54 17.31
N SER A 263 -0.01 -2.45 17.31
CA SER A 263 0.83 -2.06 18.43
C SER A 263 0.02 -1.60 19.64
N ASN A 264 0.67 -1.62 20.81
CA ASN A 264 0.03 -1.25 22.06
C ASN A 264 -0.56 0.16 22.03
N GLY A 265 -1.87 0.27 22.28
CA GLY A 265 -2.60 1.54 22.30
C GLY A 265 -2.98 2.08 20.92
N SER A 266 -2.64 1.36 19.84
CA SER A 266 -2.98 1.72 18.46
C SER A 266 -4.25 0.99 18.00
N ARG A 267 -4.93 1.58 17.02
CA ARG A 267 -6.20 1.08 16.49
C ARG A 267 -6.14 0.94 14.98
N LEU A 268 -6.71 -0.15 14.46
CA LEU A 268 -7.04 -0.27 13.05
C LEU A 268 -8.56 -0.31 12.89
N ILE A 269 -9.10 0.65 12.13
CA ILE A 269 -10.52 0.72 11.81
C ILE A 269 -10.71 0.40 10.34
N ILE A 270 -11.53 -0.61 10.05
CA ILE A 270 -11.98 -0.90 8.69
C ILE A 270 -13.43 -0.47 8.56
N ASN A 271 -13.69 0.62 7.83
CA ASN A 271 -15.06 1.16 7.71
C ASN A 271 -15.98 0.23 6.93
N ASN A 272 -15.47 -0.37 5.85
CA ASN A 272 -16.19 -1.36 5.06
C ASN A 272 -15.29 -2.57 4.78
N PHE A 273 -15.63 -3.71 5.36
CA PHE A 273 -14.86 -4.95 5.24
C PHE A 273 -15.66 -5.98 4.45
N SER A 274 -15.38 -6.16 3.16
CA SER A 274 -16.24 -6.94 2.27
C SER A 274 -15.49 -7.89 1.35
N THR A 275 -16.21 -8.84 0.75
CA THR A 275 -15.67 -9.55 -0.41
C THR A 275 -15.63 -8.62 -1.60
N LYS A 276 -14.71 -8.90 -2.53
CA LYS A 276 -14.71 -8.28 -3.84
C LYS A 276 -15.90 -8.78 -4.66
N ASP A 277 -16.65 -7.87 -5.28
CA ASP A 277 -17.69 -8.23 -6.24
C ASP A 277 -17.05 -8.63 -7.58
N ASN A 278 -16.98 -9.94 -7.83
CA ASN A 278 -16.46 -10.53 -9.07
C ASN A 278 -17.61 -10.91 -10.00
N ASN A 279 -18.39 -9.94 -10.48
CA ASN A 279 -19.47 -10.19 -11.45
C ASN A 279 -20.48 -11.27 -10.97
N ASN A 280 -21.05 -11.13 -9.77
CA ASN A 280 -22.00 -12.08 -9.18
C ASN A 280 -21.41 -13.45 -8.75
N VAL A 281 -20.10 -13.55 -8.52
CA VAL A 281 -19.57 -14.68 -7.72
C VAL A 281 -19.78 -14.32 -6.25
N TRP A 282 -20.86 -14.87 -5.70
CA TRP A 282 -21.19 -14.81 -4.29
C TRP A 282 -20.38 -15.89 -3.57
N GLN A 283 -19.86 -15.59 -2.38
CA GLN A 283 -19.11 -16.49 -1.49
C GLN A 283 -17.62 -16.63 -1.82
N ALA A 284 -16.78 -15.86 -1.12
CA ALA A 284 -15.34 -16.13 -1.09
C ALA A 284 -15.06 -17.30 -0.14
N GLU A 285 -14.26 -18.27 -0.58
CA GLU A 285 -13.88 -19.43 0.22
C GLU A 285 -12.44 -19.31 0.72
N ASN A 286 -12.11 -20.05 1.79
CA ASN A 286 -10.76 -20.15 2.36
C ASN A 286 -10.13 -18.78 2.68
N VAL A 287 -10.92 -17.89 3.28
CA VAL A 287 -10.45 -16.56 3.70
C VAL A 287 -10.08 -16.60 5.18
N GLU A 288 -8.92 -16.05 5.52
CA GLU A 288 -8.41 -16.02 6.88
C GLU A 288 -8.05 -14.60 7.31
N ALA A 289 -8.38 -14.25 8.56
CA ALA A 289 -7.84 -13.10 9.26
C ALA A 289 -7.05 -13.60 10.48
N VAL A 290 -5.76 -13.29 10.48
CA VAL A 290 -4.80 -13.74 11.49
C VAL A 290 -4.31 -12.52 12.26
N PHE A 291 -4.42 -12.56 13.58
CA PHE A 291 -3.99 -11.50 14.46
C PHE A 291 -2.75 -11.93 15.25
N TYR A 292 -1.68 -11.17 15.17
CA TYR A 292 -0.45 -11.38 15.93
C TYR A 292 -0.35 -10.37 17.06
N ASP A 293 0.21 -10.79 18.18
CA ASP A 293 0.35 -9.99 19.41
C ASP A 293 -0.99 -9.38 19.84
N TYR A 294 -2.07 -10.17 19.77
CA TYR A 294 -3.45 -9.67 19.82
C TYR A 294 -3.78 -8.83 21.06
N SER A 295 -3.12 -9.05 22.20
CA SER A 295 -3.37 -8.28 23.42
C SER A 295 -2.86 -6.83 23.38
N ASN A 296 -2.16 -6.41 22.33
CA ASN A 296 -1.57 -5.08 22.25
C ASN A 296 -2.54 -4.03 21.71
N GLY A 297 -3.22 -4.29 20.60
CA GLY A 297 -4.01 -3.28 19.89
C GLY A 297 -5.47 -3.65 19.70
N SER A 298 -6.23 -2.73 19.11
CA SER A 298 -7.67 -2.91 18.86
C SER A 298 -7.98 -2.92 17.37
N PHE A 299 -8.88 -3.81 16.96
CA PHE A 299 -9.38 -3.93 15.60
C PHE A 299 -10.90 -3.68 15.56
N PHE A 300 -11.34 -2.75 14.71
CA PHE A 300 -12.74 -2.36 14.59
C PHE A 300 -13.26 -2.60 13.18
N ILE A 301 -14.52 -3.04 13.10
CA ILE A 301 -15.25 -3.17 11.84
C ILE A 301 -16.44 -2.21 11.86
N GLY A 302 -16.54 -1.40 10.81
CA GLY A 302 -17.58 -0.39 10.64
C GLY A 302 -18.98 -0.95 10.38
N ASN A 303 -19.07 -2.14 9.79
CA ASN A 303 -20.33 -2.77 9.42
C ASN A 303 -21.05 -3.36 10.65
N SER A 304 -22.32 -3.01 10.83
CA SER A 304 -23.16 -3.46 11.95
C SER A 304 -23.78 -4.85 11.78
N ASP A 305 -23.83 -5.36 10.55
CA ASP A 305 -24.63 -6.54 10.22
C ASP A 305 -23.83 -7.85 10.33
N TYR A 306 -22.59 -7.80 10.80
CA TYR A 306 -21.71 -8.96 10.90
C TYR A 306 -21.87 -9.64 12.26
N TRP A 307 -21.65 -10.95 12.30
CA TRP A 307 -21.65 -11.71 13.54
C TRP A 307 -20.60 -12.81 13.53
N ILE A 308 -20.37 -13.39 14.71
CA ILE A 308 -19.44 -14.49 14.90
C ILE A 308 -20.19 -15.82 14.95
N GLU A 309 -19.70 -16.81 14.22
CA GLU A 309 -20.18 -18.20 14.26
C GLU A 309 -18.99 -19.15 14.23
N ASP A 310 -18.84 -19.97 15.28
CA ASP A 310 -17.76 -20.97 15.40
C ASP A 310 -16.35 -20.39 15.12
N ASN A 311 -16.00 -19.26 15.76
CA ASN A 311 -14.73 -18.55 15.55
C ASN A 311 -14.49 -18.07 14.10
N ARG A 312 -15.58 -17.83 13.36
CA ARG A 312 -15.54 -17.22 12.04
C ARG A 312 -16.37 -15.95 12.04
N LEU A 313 -15.87 -14.93 11.36
CA LEU A 313 -16.64 -13.73 11.04
C LEU A 313 -17.53 -14.02 9.83
N TYR A 314 -18.83 -13.88 9.98
CA TYR A 314 -19.77 -14.01 8.88
C TYR A 314 -20.13 -12.65 8.28
N ILE A 315 -20.06 -12.58 6.94
CA ILE A 315 -20.39 -11.41 6.12
C ILE A 315 -21.67 -11.75 5.33
N PRO A 316 -22.86 -11.31 5.78
CA PRO A 316 -24.14 -11.76 5.21
C PRO A 316 -24.35 -11.31 3.77
N ALA A 317 -23.88 -10.10 3.44
CA ALA A 317 -24.04 -9.52 2.12
C ALA A 317 -23.40 -10.39 1.01
N ALA A 318 -22.40 -11.21 1.37
CA ALA A 318 -21.68 -12.08 0.45
C ALA A 318 -21.81 -13.58 0.82
N ASP A 319 -22.60 -13.90 1.85
CA ASP A 319 -22.71 -15.23 2.44
C ASP A 319 -21.33 -15.90 2.69
N THR A 320 -20.40 -15.12 3.23
CA THR A 320 -18.97 -15.50 3.33
C THR A 320 -18.55 -15.63 4.79
N TYR A 321 -17.75 -16.65 5.08
CA TYR A 321 -17.08 -16.82 6.38
C TYR A 321 -15.59 -16.52 6.26
N VAL A 322 -15.07 -15.73 7.20
CA VAL A 322 -13.64 -15.48 7.39
C VAL A 322 -13.20 -16.17 8.66
N THR A 323 -12.24 -17.08 8.57
CA THR A 323 -11.65 -17.76 9.74
C THR A 323 -10.85 -16.75 10.56
N LEU A 324 -11.08 -16.73 11.88
CA LEU A 324 -10.37 -15.83 12.80
C LEU A 324 -9.37 -16.61 13.65
N THR A 325 -8.09 -16.24 13.57
CA THR A 325 -7.00 -16.84 14.34
C THR A 325 -6.23 -15.75 15.08
N ALA A 326 -5.84 -15.99 16.33
CA ALA A 326 -5.03 -15.04 17.09
C ALA A 326 -3.85 -15.71 17.80
N TYR A 327 -2.72 -14.99 17.87
CA TYR A 327 -1.51 -15.39 18.58
C TYR A 327 -1.16 -14.38 19.67
N ASP A 328 -0.52 -14.85 20.74
CA ASP A 328 0.10 -14.01 21.76
C ASP A 328 1.47 -13.46 21.33
N GLY A 329 2.06 -12.63 22.19
CA GLY A 329 3.37 -11.99 21.99
C GLY A 329 4.57 -12.95 21.87
N GLU A 330 4.39 -14.21 22.25
CA GLU A 330 5.41 -15.26 22.17
C GLU A 330 5.17 -16.20 20.96
N GLY A 331 4.13 -15.94 20.17
CA GLY A 331 3.71 -16.76 19.02
C GLY A 331 2.85 -17.97 19.41
N GLY A 332 2.35 -18.04 20.65
CA GLY A 332 1.42 -19.05 21.12
C GLY A 332 0.01 -18.82 20.56
N LEU A 333 -0.64 -19.88 20.07
CA LEU A 333 -2.03 -19.81 19.60
C LEU A 333 -2.97 -19.53 20.77
N LEU A 334 -3.76 -18.46 20.67
CA LEU A 334 -4.80 -18.12 21.63
C LEU A 334 -6.06 -18.95 21.38
N SER A 335 -6.64 -19.47 22.46
CA SER A 335 -7.89 -20.22 22.42
C SER A 335 -8.94 -19.53 23.29
N GLY A 336 -10.03 -19.10 22.68
CA GLY A 336 -11.10 -18.35 23.33
C GLY A 336 -12.33 -18.26 22.43
N GLU A 337 -13.27 -17.42 22.84
CA GLU A 337 -14.48 -17.12 22.08
C GLU A 337 -14.40 -15.72 21.47
N TRP A 338 -14.55 -15.64 20.16
CA TRP A 338 -14.64 -14.36 19.45
C TRP A 338 -16.03 -13.74 19.65
N SER A 339 -16.09 -12.42 19.85
CA SER A 339 -17.31 -11.65 19.98
C SER A 339 -17.12 -10.22 19.46
N PHE A 340 -18.24 -9.51 19.30
CA PHE A 340 -18.23 -8.07 19.10
C PHE A 340 -18.59 -7.36 20.40
N GLU A 341 -17.75 -6.41 20.81
CA GLU A 341 -18.03 -5.53 21.94
C GLU A 341 -18.31 -4.10 21.46
N TRP A 342 -19.35 -3.49 22.01
CA TRP A 342 -19.73 -2.13 21.64
C TRP A 342 -18.78 -1.10 22.24
N ASN A 343 -18.13 -0.32 21.38
CA ASN A 343 -17.32 0.82 21.78
C ASN A 343 -18.12 2.12 21.65
N ALA A 344 -18.56 2.67 22.80
CA ALA A 344 -19.41 3.86 22.83
C ALA A 344 -18.70 5.15 22.35
N GLN A 345 -17.37 5.21 22.47
CA GLN A 345 -16.57 6.37 22.08
C GLN A 345 -16.45 6.49 20.56
N LEU A 346 -16.27 5.36 19.88
CA LEU A 346 -16.16 5.29 18.42
C LEU A 346 -17.51 5.04 17.74
N ASN A 347 -18.53 4.62 18.49
CA ASN A 347 -19.82 4.20 17.96
C ASN A 347 -19.64 3.06 16.93
N LEU A 348 -18.78 2.10 17.27
CA LEU A 348 -18.38 0.96 16.43
C LEU A 348 -18.26 -0.31 17.27
N ASN A 349 -18.30 -1.46 16.60
CA ASN A 349 -18.02 -2.75 17.22
C ASN A 349 -16.53 -3.06 17.16
N GLU A 350 -15.96 -3.39 18.31
CA GLU A 350 -14.62 -3.94 18.45
C GLU A 350 -14.67 -5.46 18.31
N LEU A 351 -13.77 -6.04 17.53
CA LEU A 351 -13.64 -7.50 17.45
C LEU A 351 -12.77 -7.97 18.61
N VAL A 352 -13.35 -8.72 19.55
CA VAL A 352 -12.73 -9.15 20.81
C VAL A 352 -12.59 -10.67 20.87
N LEU A 353 -11.43 -11.17 21.31
CA LEU A 353 -11.22 -12.57 21.69
C LEU A 353 -11.19 -12.70 23.21
N THR A 354 -12.21 -13.33 23.77
CA THR A 354 -12.26 -13.61 25.21
C THR A 354 -11.52 -14.92 25.51
N VAL A 355 -10.30 -14.81 26.03
CA VAL A 355 -9.50 -15.96 26.47
C VAL A 355 -9.87 -16.31 27.93
N PRO A 356 -10.32 -17.54 28.24
CA PRO A 356 -10.70 -17.89 29.61
C PRO A 356 -9.47 -17.84 30.53
N GLU A 357 -9.59 -17.15 31.66
CA GLU A 357 -8.49 -17.06 32.62
C GLU A 357 -8.09 -18.44 33.17
N PRO A 358 -6.80 -18.67 33.50
CA PRO A 358 -6.35 -19.93 34.09
C PRO A 358 -7.12 -20.35 35.35
N ALA A 359 -7.62 -19.38 36.12
CA ALA A 359 -8.44 -19.64 37.31
C ALA A 359 -9.81 -20.25 36.97
N ALA A 360 -10.43 -19.84 35.85
CA ALA A 360 -11.68 -20.43 35.38
C ALA A 360 -11.49 -21.90 34.98
N PHE A 361 -10.37 -22.22 34.30
CA PHE A 361 -9.97 -23.60 34.02
C PHE A 361 -9.71 -24.40 35.30
N ALA A 362 -8.97 -23.83 36.26
CA ALA A 362 -8.70 -24.49 37.54
C ALA A 362 -9.98 -24.76 38.34
N ALA A 363 -10.94 -23.84 38.34
CA ALA A 363 -12.24 -24.00 38.99
C ALA A 363 -13.08 -25.09 38.32
N ALA A 364 -13.13 -25.13 36.98
CA ALA A 364 -13.81 -26.18 36.23
C ALA A 364 -13.21 -27.57 36.51
N LEU A 365 -11.87 -27.69 36.47
CA LEU A 365 -11.18 -28.93 36.82
C LEU A 365 -11.41 -29.33 38.29
N GLY A 366 -11.42 -28.37 39.21
CA GLY A 366 -11.75 -28.59 40.62
C GLY A 366 -13.18 -29.10 40.81
N ALA A 367 -14.15 -28.55 40.08
CA ALA A 367 -15.54 -29.00 40.11
C ALA A 367 -15.68 -30.43 39.54
N PHE A 368 -14.99 -30.76 38.44
CA PHE A 368 -14.96 -32.13 37.91
C PHE A 368 -14.34 -33.10 38.91
N ALA A 369 -13.21 -32.75 39.52
CA ALA A 369 -12.57 -33.58 40.54
C ALA A 369 -13.50 -33.84 41.73
N LEU A 370 -14.24 -32.82 42.19
CA LEU A 370 -15.23 -32.95 43.26
C LEU A 370 -16.40 -33.87 42.86
N ALA A 371 -16.91 -33.75 41.64
CA ALA A 371 -17.99 -34.61 41.13
C ALA A 371 -17.56 -36.08 41.08
N PHE A 372 -16.34 -36.38 40.62
CA PHE A 372 -15.79 -37.74 40.65
C PHE A 372 -15.57 -38.26 42.08
N ALA A 373 -15.07 -37.42 42.98
CA ALA A 373 -14.88 -37.79 44.39
C ALA A 373 -16.21 -38.11 45.09
N LEU A 374 -17.26 -37.34 44.82
CA LEU A 374 -18.61 -37.58 45.35
C LEU A 374 -19.23 -38.86 44.76
N ARG A 375 -19.04 -39.13 43.47
CA ARG A 375 -19.49 -40.37 42.83
C ARG A 375 -18.77 -41.61 43.39
N GLY A 376 -17.47 -41.51 43.68
CA GLY A 376 -16.70 -42.58 44.34
C GLY A 376 -17.12 -42.84 45.80
N ARG A 377 -17.75 -41.85 46.46
CA ARG A 377 -18.28 -41.98 47.83
C ARG A 377 -19.70 -42.57 47.88
N ALA A 378 -20.51 -42.35 46.86
CA ALA A 378 -21.87 -42.90 46.75
C ALA A 378 -21.90 -44.39 46.31
N GLY A 379 -20.77 -44.92 45.85
CA GLY A 379 -20.61 -46.33 45.47
C GLY A 379 -19.84 -47.19 46.47
N ARG A 380 -19.66 -46.73 47.72
CA ARG A 380 -19.02 -47.48 48.81
C ARG A 380 -20.01 -47.83 49.91
#